data_AF-A0AA85KF92-F1
#
_entry.id   AF-A0AA85KF92-F1
#
_cell.length_a   1.000
_cell.length_b   1.000
_cell.length_c   1.000
_cell.angle_alpha   90.00
_cell.angle_beta   90.00
_cell.angle_gamma   90.00
#
_symmetry.space_group_name_H-M   'P 1'
#
loop_
_entity.id
_entity.type
_entity.pdbx_description
1 polymer ?
#
loop_
_entity_poly.entity_id
_entity_poly.type
_entity_poly.pdbx_seq_one_letter_code
_entity_poly.pdbx_strand_id
1 'polypeptide(L)'
;MDVVEMVRYMSVVIGRPVDPVKLFDNGEYMDDILSQLLCLFYDIKLKKPWKHEFITFTILTARKLGFEGHFTLNDFSEQRERSRWVPFLSVFVSWFDCDFTEVLEVVDSSSESRNMYKELLESNRTRECELQRLQEAECERRERIKGLEAELCRFKSCYAEKNAMAASREDLYRSLVSSCEEKKHQIESYKDKLQRVNEDYESLQYSLIDNCESLPKLISEIEIQLDNVESDIHGRFEALNRISDLSSVLQKYLHLITTEFKPKFDQVYALMNKLDGITNDEKEYAGKVDLLNKDNKKMQAAVEEVDAQFAEYHSHTVRRRLLLNNRKKAYESDNEERSKKINSFEAEEEALAKQLSGITRCISCTMKQIDEEEKELQEVSKCQISFEQLNKVLLDLNQIVERTSFSSSSV
;
A
#
# COMPACT_ATOMS: atom_id res chain seq x y z
N MET A 1 107.36 -120.29 -76.95
CA MET A 1 108.77 -120.39 -77.35
C MET A 1 108.96 -121.67 -78.14
N ASP A 2 109.63 -121.65 -79.30
CA ASP A 2 109.95 -122.88 -80.05
C ASP A 2 111.05 -123.68 -79.32
N VAL A 3 111.12 -125.00 -79.51
CA VAL A 3 112.06 -125.90 -78.80
C VAL A 3 113.51 -125.47 -79.01
N VAL A 4 113.88 -125.07 -80.22
CA VAL A 4 115.24 -124.62 -80.55
C VAL A 4 115.60 -123.34 -79.79
N GLU A 5 114.67 -122.40 -79.70
CA GLU A 5 114.84 -121.12 -79.02
C GLU A 5 114.92 -121.31 -77.50
N MET A 6 114.05 -122.17 -76.96
CA MET A 6 114.05 -122.54 -75.56
C MET A 6 115.35 -123.21 -75.13
N VAL A 7 115.85 -124.18 -75.92
CA VAL A 7 117.13 -124.87 -75.66
C VAL A 7 118.30 -123.89 -75.73
N ARG A 8 118.29 -122.94 -76.67
CA ARG A 8 119.29 -121.86 -76.74
C ARG A 8 119.25 -121.01 -75.48
N TYR A 9 118.07 -120.61 -75.00
CA TYR A 9 117.93 -119.78 -73.81
C TYR A 9 118.36 -120.53 -72.55
N MET A 10 117.96 -121.79 -72.39
CA MET A 10 118.46 -122.66 -71.31
C MET A 10 119.98 -122.77 -71.34
N SER A 11 120.57 -122.86 -72.53
CA SER A 11 122.04 -122.91 -72.68
C SER A 11 122.70 -121.64 -72.17
N VAL A 12 122.09 -120.47 -72.37
CA VAL A 12 122.57 -119.17 -71.86
C VAL A 12 122.41 -119.10 -70.34
N VAL A 13 121.21 -119.40 -69.82
CA VAL A 13 120.89 -119.32 -68.38
C VAL A 13 121.77 -120.27 -67.56
N ILE A 14 121.99 -121.49 -68.05
CA ILE A 14 122.82 -122.50 -67.37
C ILE A 14 124.30 -122.30 -67.65
N GLY A 15 124.66 -121.60 -68.74
CA GLY A 15 126.04 -121.35 -69.16
C GLY A 15 126.74 -122.55 -69.83
N ARG A 16 125.99 -123.52 -70.37
CA ARG A 16 126.54 -124.68 -71.12
C ARG A 16 125.64 -125.06 -72.32
N PRO A 17 126.19 -125.57 -73.44
CA PRO A 17 125.38 -125.97 -74.57
C PRO A 17 124.46 -127.17 -74.22
N VAL A 18 123.16 -127.00 -74.45
CA VAL A 18 122.13 -128.03 -74.25
C VAL A 18 121.81 -128.69 -75.59
N ASP A 19 121.89 -130.03 -75.65
CA ASP A 19 121.59 -130.80 -76.86
C ASP A 19 120.07 -131.00 -76.99
N PRO A 20 119.41 -130.42 -78.01
CA PRO A 20 117.96 -130.47 -78.16
C PRO A 20 117.42 -131.88 -78.44
N VAL A 21 118.22 -132.77 -79.04
CA VAL A 21 117.80 -134.14 -79.34
C VAL A 21 117.83 -134.96 -78.04
N LYS A 22 118.92 -134.86 -77.28
CA LYS A 22 119.06 -135.58 -76.00
C LYS A 22 118.14 -135.04 -74.90
N LEU A 23 117.72 -133.78 -74.96
CA LEU A 23 116.92 -133.16 -73.91
C LEU A 23 115.60 -133.90 -73.63
N PHE A 24 114.96 -134.48 -74.64
CA PHE A 24 113.70 -135.20 -74.45
C PHE A 24 113.84 -136.72 -74.60
N ASP A 25 114.87 -137.18 -75.28
CA ASP A 25 115.08 -138.61 -75.55
C ASP A 25 115.88 -139.32 -74.43
N ASN A 26 116.49 -138.55 -73.51
CA ASN A 26 117.18 -139.06 -72.32
C ASN A 26 116.71 -138.34 -71.05
N GLY A 27 115.87 -139.01 -70.25
CA GLY A 27 115.32 -138.46 -69.02
C GLY A 27 116.37 -138.01 -67.99
N GLU A 28 117.50 -138.71 -67.83
CA GLU A 28 118.54 -138.29 -66.89
C GLU A 28 119.23 -136.98 -67.32
N TYR A 29 119.42 -136.81 -68.63
CA TYR A 29 119.98 -135.57 -69.17
C TYR A 29 119.02 -134.39 -68.97
N MET A 30 117.72 -134.62 -69.15
CA MET A 30 116.70 -133.61 -68.88
C MET A 30 116.65 -133.19 -67.42
N ASP A 31 116.68 -134.17 -66.52
CA ASP A 31 116.65 -133.93 -65.08
C ASP A 31 117.86 -133.06 -64.67
N ASP A 32 119.06 -133.34 -65.20
CA ASP A 32 120.27 -132.55 -64.90
C ASP A 32 120.11 -131.08 -65.34
N ILE A 33 119.58 -130.84 -66.54
CA ILE A 33 119.31 -129.50 -67.07
C ILE A 33 118.27 -128.76 -66.23
N LEU A 34 117.13 -129.39 -65.95
CA LEU A 34 116.07 -128.81 -65.14
C LEU A 34 116.52 -128.53 -63.71
N SER A 35 117.34 -129.39 -63.12
CA SER A 35 117.85 -129.19 -61.77
C SER A 35 118.69 -127.92 -61.66
N GLN A 36 119.48 -127.62 -62.69
CA GLN A 36 120.30 -126.42 -62.74
C GLN A 36 119.44 -125.16 -62.90
N LEU A 37 118.41 -125.22 -63.73
CA LEU A 37 117.43 -124.13 -63.83
C LEU A 37 116.69 -123.91 -62.50
N LEU A 38 116.26 -124.97 -61.81
CA LEU A 38 115.62 -124.85 -60.50
C LEU A 38 116.56 -124.31 -59.43
N CYS A 39 117.84 -124.72 -59.46
CA CYS A 39 118.87 -124.16 -58.60
C CYS A 39 119.01 -122.65 -58.80
N LEU A 40 118.97 -122.18 -60.06
CA LEU A 40 119.01 -120.75 -60.37
C LEU A 40 117.72 -120.02 -59.96
N PHE A 41 116.55 -120.62 -60.20
CA PHE A 41 115.25 -120.01 -59.87
C PHE A 41 115.07 -119.78 -58.36
N TYR A 42 115.55 -120.72 -57.54
CA TYR A 42 115.43 -120.64 -56.08
C TYR A 42 116.70 -120.13 -55.38
N ASP A 43 117.76 -119.83 -56.13
CA ASP A 43 119.12 -119.53 -55.61
C ASP A 43 119.61 -120.58 -54.59
N ILE A 44 119.49 -121.86 -54.94
CA ILE A 44 119.89 -123.01 -54.10
C ILE A 44 120.92 -123.88 -54.79
N LYS A 45 121.72 -124.64 -54.02
CA LYS A 45 122.64 -125.67 -54.54
C LYS A 45 122.18 -127.06 -54.11
N LEU A 46 121.63 -127.84 -55.04
CA LEU A 46 121.24 -129.23 -54.78
C LEU A 46 122.47 -130.15 -54.72
N LYS A 47 122.66 -130.87 -53.60
CA LYS A 47 123.71 -131.89 -53.43
C LYS A 47 123.16 -133.28 -53.75
N LYS A 48 123.92 -134.13 -54.46
CA LYS A 48 123.50 -135.51 -54.78
C LYS A 48 123.33 -136.36 -53.50
N PRO A 49 122.32 -137.26 -53.42
CA PRO A 49 121.26 -137.51 -54.42
C PRO A 49 120.10 -136.49 -54.32
N TRP A 50 119.74 -135.81 -55.42
CA TRP A 50 118.80 -134.67 -55.46
C TRP A 50 117.41 -135.01 -56.04
N LYS A 51 117.12 -136.27 -56.33
CA LYS A 51 115.97 -136.67 -57.14
C LYS A 51 114.61 -136.38 -56.48
N HIS A 52 114.51 -136.49 -55.15
CA HIS A 52 113.26 -136.21 -54.44
C HIS A 52 112.99 -134.69 -54.31
N GLU A 53 114.02 -133.93 -53.93
CA GLU A 53 113.95 -132.46 -53.86
C GLU A 53 113.65 -131.87 -55.24
N PHE A 54 114.28 -132.40 -56.29
CA PHE A 54 114.04 -132.03 -57.68
C PHE A 54 112.58 -132.14 -58.11
N ILE A 55 111.97 -133.30 -57.91
CA ILE A 55 110.57 -133.53 -58.28
C ILE A 55 109.68 -132.55 -57.50
N THR A 56 109.94 -132.37 -56.20
CA THR A 56 109.20 -131.45 -55.34
C THR A 56 109.30 -130.01 -55.82
N PHE A 57 110.52 -129.53 -56.11
CA PHE A 57 110.74 -128.18 -56.62
C PHE A 57 110.16 -127.98 -58.01
N THR A 58 110.20 -128.99 -58.89
CA THR A 58 109.58 -128.91 -60.22
C THR A 58 108.07 -128.71 -60.09
N ILE A 59 107.40 -129.52 -59.25
CA ILE A 59 105.95 -129.42 -59.01
C ILE A 59 105.61 -128.06 -58.36
N LEU A 60 106.40 -127.61 -57.39
CA LEU A 60 106.22 -126.32 -56.73
C LEU A 60 106.36 -125.16 -57.72
N THR A 61 107.34 -125.24 -58.61
CA THR A 61 107.59 -124.23 -59.65
C THR A 61 106.45 -124.19 -60.65
N ALA A 62 105.98 -125.35 -61.12
CA ALA A 62 104.81 -125.44 -62.00
C ALA A 62 103.58 -124.75 -61.37
N ARG A 63 103.32 -124.97 -60.08
CA ARG A 63 102.24 -124.27 -59.36
C ARG A 63 102.48 -122.77 -59.23
N LYS A 64 103.70 -122.34 -58.87
CA LYS A 64 104.04 -120.91 -58.72
C LYS A 64 103.91 -120.14 -60.03
N LEU A 65 104.24 -120.77 -61.15
CA LEU A 65 104.11 -120.19 -62.48
C LEU A 65 102.71 -120.34 -63.08
N GLY A 66 101.77 -120.95 -62.34
CA GLY A 66 100.40 -121.16 -62.82
C GLY A 66 100.27 -122.16 -63.97
N PHE A 67 101.24 -123.08 -64.12
CA PHE A 67 101.17 -124.10 -65.17
C PHE A 67 100.06 -125.12 -64.85
N GLU A 68 99.00 -125.12 -65.67
CA GLU A 68 97.80 -125.93 -65.45
C GLU A 68 98.04 -127.45 -65.58
N GLY A 69 99.12 -127.87 -66.26
CA GLY A 69 99.49 -129.28 -66.36
C GLY A 69 100.08 -129.82 -65.05
N HIS A 70 99.31 -130.58 -64.27
CA HIS A 70 99.80 -131.21 -63.05
C HIS A 70 100.84 -132.30 -63.35
N PHE A 71 102.06 -132.12 -62.84
CA PHE A 71 103.10 -133.15 -62.88
C PHE A 71 102.88 -134.19 -61.77
N THR A 72 102.97 -135.46 -62.15
CA THR A 72 102.93 -136.64 -61.28
C THR A 72 104.27 -137.39 -61.35
N LEU A 73 104.51 -138.32 -60.42
CA LEU A 73 105.75 -139.13 -60.41
C LEU A 73 105.98 -139.90 -61.72
N ASN A 74 104.91 -140.29 -62.44
CA ASN A 74 105.01 -141.02 -63.70
C ASN A 74 105.56 -140.16 -64.85
N ASP A 75 105.43 -138.83 -64.78
CA ASP A 75 105.98 -137.91 -65.78
C ASP A 75 107.52 -137.86 -65.76
N PHE A 76 108.11 -138.47 -64.72
CA PHE A 76 109.56 -138.58 -64.50
C PHE A 76 110.18 -139.91 -64.98
N SER A 77 109.53 -140.66 -65.90
CA SER A 77 110.02 -141.91 -66.56
C SER A 77 111.22 -141.73 -67.53
N GLU A 78 111.84 -142.78 -68.07
CA GLU A 78 113.02 -142.58 -68.96
C GLU A 78 112.70 -141.84 -70.28
N GLN A 79 111.46 -141.92 -70.78
CA GLN A 79 111.01 -141.24 -71.99
C GLN A 79 110.09 -140.06 -71.63
N ARG A 80 110.56 -138.83 -71.87
CA ARG A 80 109.83 -137.59 -71.52
C ARG A 80 108.86 -137.22 -72.64
N GLU A 81 107.56 -137.24 -72.34
CA GLU A 81 106.54 -136.83 -73.31
C GLU A 81 106.68 -135.34 -73.67
N ARG A 82 107.10 -135.06 -74.92
CA ARG A 82 107.35 -133.71 -75.42
C ARG A 82 106.13 -132.79 -75.33
N SER A 83 104.91 -133.33 -75.49
CA SER A 83 103.65 -132.59 -75.43
C SER A 83 103.41 -131.90 -74.09
N ARG A 84 103.93 -132.47 -72.98
CA ARG A 84 103.80 -131.89 -71.63
C ARG A 84 105.00 -131.06 -71.24
N TRP A 85 106.19 -131.55 -71.55
CA TRP A 85 107.43 -130.94 -71.09
C TRP A 85 107.82 -129.67 -71.86
N VAL A 86 107.55 -129.58 -73.17
CA VAL A 86 107.86 -128.38 -73.96
C VAL A 86 107.08 -127.15 -73.47
N PRO A 87 105.74 -127.20 -73.26
CA PRO A 87 105.00 -126.06 -72.72
C PRO A 87 105.47 -125.60 -71.34
N PHE A 88 105.71 -126.55 -70.42
CA PHE A 88 106.20 -126.23 -69.08
C PHE A 88 107.55 -125.50 -69.14
N LEU A 89 108.49 -126.06 -69.89
CA LEU A 89 109.81 -125.48 -70.04
C LEU A 89 109.76 -124.11 -70.73
N SER A 90 108.86 -123.90 -71.69
CA SER A 90 108.67 -122.58 -72.32
C SER A 90 108.23 -121.53 -71.29
N VAL A 91 107.30 -121.86 -70.39
CA VAL A 91 106.85 -120.95 -69.32
C VAL A 91 107.97 -120.74 -68.30
N PHE A 92 108.65 -121.82 -67.91
CA PHE A 92 109.69 -121.75 -66.90
C PHE A 92 110.89 -120.92 -67.35
N VAL A 93 111.32 -121.09 -68.60
CA VAL A 93 112.42 -120.30 -69.17
C VAL A 93 112.04 -118.83 -69.33
N SER A 94 110.79 -118.51 -69.69
CA SER A 94 110.35 -117.11 -69.82
C SER A 94 110.40 -116.32 -68.50
N TRP A 95 110.40 -116.98 -67.34
CA TRP A 95 110.58 -116.27 -66.07
C TRP A 95 111.99 -115.65 -65.94
N PHE A 96 113.01 -116.31 -66.50
CA PHE A 96 114.37 -115.76 -66.51
C PHE A 96 114.55 -114.61 -67.51
N ASP A 97 113.51 -114.30 -68.30
CA ASP A 97 113.50 -113.21 -69.28
C ASP A 97 113.00 -111.88 -68.67
N CYS A 98 112.58 -111.87 -67.39
CA CYS A 98 112.10 -110.66 -66.69
C CYS A 98 113.20 -110.00 -65.84
N ASP A 99 113.61 -108.78 -66.21
CA ASP A 99 114.64 -107.97 -65.50
C ASP A 99 114.25 -107.63 -64.04
N PHE A 100 115.12 -107.95 -63.09
CA PHE A 100 114.89 -107.94 -61.63
C PHE A 100 114.90 -106.56 -60.93
N THR A 101 114.73 -105.45 -61.64
CA THR A 101 114.92 -104.08 -61.08
C THR A 101 113.64 -103.45 -60.49
N GLU A 102 112.44 -103.88 -60.91
CA GLU A 102 111.16 -103.22 -60.51
C GLU A 102 110.58 -103.66 -59.15
N VAL A 103 111.08 -104.73 -58.52
CA VAL A 103 110.43 -105.33 -57.33
C VAL A 103 110.83 -104.66 -56.00
N LEU A 104 111.93 -103.89 -55.96
CA LEU A 104 112.43 -103.24 -54.74
C LEU A 104 111.73 -101.91 -54.41
N GLU A 105 111.23 -101.14 -55.38
CA GLU A 105 110.58 -99.83 -55.14
C GLU A 105 109.14 -99.93 -54.59
N VAL A 106 108.46 -101.06 -54.80
CA VAL A 106 107.07 -101.28 -54.36
C VAL A 106 106.96 -101.56 -52.86
N VAL A 107 108.02 -102.06 -52.23
CA VAL A 107 108.01 -102.38 -50.78
C VAL A 107 108.20 -101.12 -49.93
N ASP A 108 109.06 -100.19 -50.35
CA ASP A 108 109.32 -98.95 -49.60
C ASP A 108 108.12 -97.99 -49.64
N SER A 109 107.44 -97.83 -50.78
CA SER A 109 106.22 -97.01 -50.93
C SER A 109 105.02 -97.49 -50.08
N SER A 110 104.95 -98.78 -49.77
CA SER A 110 103.92 -99.37 -48.89
C SER A 110 104.12 -99.01 -47.41
N SER A 111 105.37 -98.83 -46.98
CA SER A 111 105.70 -98.48 -45.60
C SER A 111 105.36 -97.02 -45.26
N GLU A 112 105.63 -96.10 -46.20
CA GLU A 112 105.29 -94.67 -46.09
C GLU A 112 103.78 -94.44 -46.07
N SER A 113 103.04 -95.14 -46.93
CA SER A 113 101.58 -95.08 -46.98
C SER A 113 100.93 -95.52 -45.66
N ARG A 114 101.50 -96.53 -44.98
CA ARG A 114 101.00 -97.02 -43.69
C ARG A 114 101.26 -96.02 -42.56
N ASN A 115 102.40 -95.32 -42.58
CA ASN A 115 102.71 -94.28 -41.59
C ASN A 115 101.81 -93.05 -41.77
N MET A 116 101.61 -92.61 -43.02
CA MET A 116 100.69 -91.52 -43.35
C MET A 116 99.23 -91.83 -42.92
N TYR A 117 98.77 -93.06 -43.10
CA TYR A 117 97.44 -93.47 -42.61
C TYR A 117 97.33 -93.39 -41.08
N LYS A 118 98.37 -93.79 -40.34
CA LYS A 118 98.39 -93.67 -38.87
C LYS A 118 98.34 -92.21 -38.42
N GLU A 119 99.11 -91.33 -39.05
CA GLU A 119 99.09 -89.89 -38.76
C GLU A 119 97.74 -89.25 -39.06
N LEU A 120 97.11 -89.60 -40.19
CA LEU A 120 95.76 -89.13 -40.53
C LEU A 120 94.71 -89.64 -39.54
N LEU A 121 94.81 -90.88 -39.06
CA LEU A 121 93.89 -91.43 -38.07
C LEU A 121 94.00 -90.69 -36.74
N GLU A 122 95.21 -90.42 -36.27
CA GLU A 122 95.45 -89.66 -35.03
C GLU A 122 95.01 -88.20 -35.17
N SER A 123 95.26 -87.58 -36.34
CA SER A 123 94.75 -86.24 -36.65
C SER A 123 93.22 -86.20 -36.72
N ASN A 124 92.58 -87.25 -37.25
CA ASN A 124 91.13 -87.31 -37.28
C ASN A 124 90.55 -87.47 -35.87
N ARG A 125 91.15 -88.34 -35.04
CA ARG A 125 90.75 -88.55 -33.66
C ARG A 125 90.86 -87.28 -32.81
N THR A 126 91.94 -86.53 -32.97
CA THR A 126 92.15 -85.24 -32.28
C THR A 126 91.10 -84.21 -32.72
N ARG A 127 90.79 -84.11 -34.01
CA ARG A 127 89.71 -83.24 -34.54
C ARG A 127 88.32 -83.66 -34.05
N GLU A 128 88.03 -84.95 -33.97
CA GLU A 128 86.77 -85.46 -33.42
C GLU A 128 86.60 -85.07 -31.94
N CYS A 129 87.65 -85.22 -31.13
CA CYS A 129 87.64 -84.77 -29.74
C CYS A 129 87.45 -83.25 -29.63
N GLU A 130 88.09 -82.45 -30.49
CA GLU A 130 87.93 -81.00 -30.51
C GLU A 130 86.51 -80.58 -30.93
N LEU A 131 85.94 -81.21 -31.95
CA LEU A 131 84.56 -80.97 -32.38
C LEU A 131 83.56 -81.28 -31.26
N GLN A 132 83.74 -82.38 -30.53
CA GLN A 132 82.87 -82.70 -29.40
C GLN A 132 82.95 -81.63 -28.31
N ARG A 133 84.15 -81.17 -27.95
CA ARG A 133 84.33 -80.09 -26.98
C ARG A 133 83.68 -78.78 -27.43
N LEU A 134 83.77 -78.44 -28.71
CA LEU A 134 83.12 -77.26 -29.27
C LEU A 134 81.59 -77.38 -29.27
N GLN A 135 81.05 -78.57 -29.54
CA GLN A 135 79.61 -78.83 -29.45
C GLN A 135 79.08 -78.69 -28.03
N GLU A 136 79.79 -79.24 -27.04
CA GLU A 136 79.44 -79.08 -25.62
C GLU A 136 79.47 -77.61 -25.20
N ALA A 137 80.55 -76.88 -25.55
CA ALA A 137 80.67 -75.45 -25.26
C ALA A 137 79.57 -74.61 -25.94
N GLU A 138 79.18 -74.96 -27.17
CA GLU A 138 78.11 -74.30 -27.90
C GLU A 138 76.73 -74.58 -27.28
N CYS A 139 76.48 -75.81 -26.80
CA CYS A 139 75.29 -76.15 -26.03
C CYS A 139 75.21 -75.33 -24.73
N GLU A 140 76.30 -75.27 -23.95
CA GLU A 140 76.35 -74.45 -22.73
C GLU A 140 76.16 -72.95 -23.02
N ARG A 141 76.69 -72.46 -24.14
CA ARG A 141 76.49 -71.07 -24.58
C ARG A 141 75.02 -70.82 -24.91
N ARG A 142 74.35 -71.74 -25.62
CA ARG A 142 72.92 -71.61 -25.95
C ARG A 142 72.03 -71.63 -24.72
N GLU A 143 72.30 -72.51 -23.76
CA GLU A 143 71.53 -72.54 -22.51
C GLU A 143 71.73 -71.27 -21.68
N ARG A 144 72.96 -70.72 -21.62
CA ARG A 144 73.20 -69.41 -21.00
C ARG A 144 72.43 -68.28 -21.68
N ILE A 145 72.38 -68.26 -23.03
CA ILE A 145 71.63 -67.25 -23.77
C ILE A 145 70.14 -67.34 -23.46
N LYS A 146 69.55 -68.55 -23.49
CA LYS A 146 68.14 -68.73 -23.12
C LYS A 146 67.84 -68.24 -21.69
N GLY A 147 68.75 -68.50 -20.75
CA GLY A 147 68.66 -68.01 -19.38
C GLY A 147 68.63 -66.48 -19.31
N LEU A 148 69.57 -65.82 -19.98
CA LEU A 148 69.65 -64.36 -20.04
C LEU A 148 68.43 -63.74 -20.76
N GLU A 149 67.94 -64.36 -21.83
CA GLU A 149 66.73 -63.91 -22.54
C GLU A 149 65.49 -63.97 -21.62
N ALA A 150 65.35 -65.04 -20.84
CA ALA A 150 64.28 -65.17 -19.86
C ALA A 150 64.37 -64.11 -18.74
N GLU A 151 65.58 -63.85 -18.23
CA GLU A 151 65.80 -62.80 -17.24
C GLU A 151 65.51 -61.40 -17.81
N LEU A 152 65.92 -61.13 -19.04
CA LEU A 152 65.65 -59.86 -19.73
C LEU A 152 64.14 -59.66 -19.92
N CYS A 153 63.41 -60.71 -20.31
CA CYS A 153 61.95 -60.67 -20.37
C CYS A 153 61.32 -60.35 -19.01
N ARG A 154 61.77 -60.99 -17.93
CA ARG A 154 61.30 -60.67 -16.56
C ARG A 154 61.62 -59.23 -16.16
N PHE A 155 62.83 -58.76 -16.46
CA PHE A 155 63.24 -57.39 -16.16
C PHE A 155 62.41 -56.36 -16.91
N LYS A 156 62.11 -56.59 -18.20
CA LYS A 156 61.22 -55.73 -18.99
C LYS A 156 59.81 -55.66 -18.42
N SER A 157 59.24 -56.80 -18.03
CA SER A 157 57.90 -56.83 -17.42
C SER A 157 57.88 -56.09 -16.07
N CYS A 158 58.89 -56.32 -15.22
CA CYS A 158 59.02 -55.61 -13.95
C CYS A 158 59.19 -54.10 -14.15
N TYR A 159 60.01 -53.69 -15.12
CA TYR A 159 60.20 -52.28 -15.47
C TYR A 159 58.89 -51.63 -15.95
N ALA A 160 58.14 -52.30 -16.81
CA ALA A 160 56.85 -51.82 -17.29
C ALA A 160 55.84 -51.66 -16.14
N GLU A 161 55.76 -52.63 -15.23
CA GLU A 161 54.90 -52.57 -14.04
C GLU A 161 55.29 -51.38 -13.14
N LYS A 162 56.59 -51.20 -12.86
CA LYS A 162 57.07 -50.08 -12.04
C LYS A 162 56.79 -48.73 -12.69
N ASN A 163 56.94 -48.60 -14.00
CA ASN A 163 56.59 -47.38 -14.72
C ASN A 163 55.08 -47.10 -14.68
N ALA A 164 54.24 -48.12 -14.83
CA ALA A 164 52.79 -47.97 -14.70
C ALA A 164 52.39 -47.53 -13.28
N MET A 165 53.01 -48.10 -12.24
CA MET A 165 52.81 -47.67 -10.85
C MET A 165 53.27 -46.23 -10.61
N ALA A 166 54.40 -45.82 -11.20
CA ALA A 166 54.90 -44.45 -11.08
C ALA A 166 53.92 -43.45 -11.72
N ALA A 167 53.43 -43.73 -12.92
CA ALA A 167 52.43 -42.90 -13.60
C ALA A 167 51.14 -42.77 -12.77
N SER A 168 50.62 -43.88 -12.23
CA SER A 168 49.43 -43.87 -11.36
C SER A 168 49.64 -43.04 -10.09
N ARG A 169 50.84 -43.09 -9.50
CA ARG A 169 51.19 -42.25 -8.34
C ARG A 169 51.26 -40.77 -8.72
N GLU A 170 51.83 -40.43 -9.88
CA GLU A 170 51.87 -39.04 -10.37
C GLU A 170 50.47 -38.48 -10.63
N ASP A 171 49.54 -39.30 -11.14
CA ASP A 171 48.13 -38.90 -11.31
C ASP A 171 47.45 -38.63 -9.96
N LEU A 172 47.69 -39.50 -8.96
CA LEU A 172 47.22 -39.29 -7.59
C LEU A 172 47.79 -38.02 -6.97
N TYR A 173 49.09 -37.76 -7.14
CA TYR A 173 49.72 -36.53 -6.66
C TYR A 173 49.11 -35.29 -7.33
N ARG A 174 48.90 -35.32 -8.66
CA ARG A 174 48.23 -34.23 -9.37
C ARG A 174 46.83 -33.97 -8.84
N SER A 175 46.03 -35.03 -8.64
CA SER A 175 44.69 -34.91 -8.05
C SER A 175 44.72 -34.33 -6.64
N LEU A 176 45.67 -34.75 -5.80
CA LEU A 176 45.81 -34.23 -4.44
C LEU A 176 46.21 -32.75 -4.45
N VAL A 177 47.12 -32.35 -5.33
CA VAL A 177 47.52 -30.94 -5.49
C VAL A 177 46.33 -30.09 -5.90
N SER A 178 45.56 -30.50 -6.91
CA SER A 178 44.35 -29.78 -7.33
C SER A 178 43.32 -29.67 -6.19
N SER A 179 43.10 -30.74 -5.42
CA SER A 179 42.20 -30.68 -4.25
C SER A 179 42.72 -29.75 -3.14
N CYS A 180 44.03 -29.72 -2.89
CA CYS A 180 44.65 -28.80 -1.96
C CYS A 180 44.50 -27.34 -2.41
N GLU A 181 44.66 -27.05 -3.70
CA GLU A 181 44.45 -25.72 -4.29
C GLU A 181 42.99 -25.27 -4.16
N GLU A 182 42.03 -26.15 -4.47
CA GLU A 182 40.60 -25.88 -4.27
C GLU A 182 40.28 -25.56 -2.81
N LYS A 183 40.77 -26.38 -1.87
CA LYS A 183 40.58 -26.12 -0.43
C LYS A 183 41.24 -24.82 0.01
N LYS A 184 42.41 -24.48 -0.53
CA LYS A 184 43.08 -23.20 -0.28
C LYS A 184 42.22 -22.02 -0.75
N HIS A 185 41.65 -22.10 -1.95
CA HIS A 185 40.72 -21.08 -2.45
C HIS A 185 39.45 -20.96 -1.60
N GLN A 186 38.91 -22.07 -1.11
CA GLN A 186 37.77 -22.06 -0.20
C GLN A 186 38.11 -21.37 1.14
N ILE A 187 39.26 -21.70 1.73
CA ILE A 187 39.73 -21.06 2.97
C ILE A 187 39.86 -19.55 2.79
N GLU A 188 40.44 -19.11 1.67
CA GLU A 188 40.60 -17.69 1.40
C GLU A 188 39.25 -17.00 1.22
N SER A 189 38.31 -17.62 0.51
CA SER A 189 36.94 -17.11 0.39
C SER A 189 36.23 -17.00 1.76
N TYR A 190 36.45 -17.96 2.67
CA TYR A 190 35.88 -17.89 4.02
C TYR A 190 36.50 -16.79 4.86
N LYS A 191 37.81 -16.54 4.74
CA LYS A 191 38.46 -15.40 5.40
C LYS A 191 37.88 -14.08 4.92
N ASP A 192 37.72 -13.88 3.61
CA ASP A 192 37.13 -12.65 3.06
C ASP A 192 35.69 -12.43 3.53
N LYS A 193 34.91 -13.51 3.67
CA LYS A 193 33.54 -13.44 4.24
C LYS A 193 33.57 -13.06 5.71
N LEU A 194 34.46 -13.67 6.49
CA LEU A 194 34.59 -13.42 7.92
C LEU A 194 35.06 -11.98 8.19
N GLN A 195 36.00 -11.47 7.38
CA GLN A 195 36.44 -10.08 7.46
C GLN A 195 35.27 -9.10 7.24
N ARG A 196 34.48 -9.29 6.18
CA ARG A 196 33.30 -8.44 5.92
C ARG A 196 32.28 -8.48 7.07
N VAL A 197 31.98 -9.66 7.58
CA VAL A 197 31.07 -9.79 8.73
C VAL A 197 31.62 -9.09 9.98
N ASN A 198 32.94 -9.13 10.18
CA ASN A 198 33.57 -8.43 11.29
C ASN A 198 33.49 -6.90 11.11
N GLU A 199 33.76 -6.39 9.91
CA GLU A 199 33.61 -4.97 9.57
C GLU A 199 32.15 -4.49 9.76
N ASP A 200 31.17 -5.28 9.30
CA ASP A 200 29.75 -5.00 9.48
C ASP A 200 29.36 -4.99 10.98
N TYR A 201 29.90 -5.94 11.76
CA TYR A 201 29.68 -6.01 13.20
C TYR A 201 30.25 -4.79 13.93
N GLU A 202 31.49 -4.40 13.60
CA GLU A 202 32.12 -3.20 14.17
C GLU A 202 31.33 -1.94 13.79
N SER A 203 30.93 -1.79 12.53
CA SER A 203 30.11 -0.66 12.08
C SER A 203 28.76 -0.59 12.82
N LEU A 204 28.10 -1.73 13.02
CA LEU A 204 26.85 -1.81 13.77
C LEU A 204 27.06 -1.45 15.24
N GLN A 205 28.16 -1.92 15.83
CA GLN A 205 28.52 -1.59 17.21
C GLN A 205 28.76 -0.08 17.38
N TYR A 206 29.50 0.55 16.47
CA TYR A 206 29.70 2.00 16.49
C TYR A 206 28.38 2.77 16.37
N SER A 207 27.51 2.37 15.43
CA SER A 207 26.19 3.01 15.28
C SER A 207 25.32 2.84 16.52
N LEU A 208 25.34 1.67 17.17
CA LEU A 208 24.59 1.42 18.40
C LEU A 208 25.09 2.31 19.54
N ILE A 209 26.40 2.44 19.70
CA ILE A 209 27.00 3.32 20.72
C ILE A 209 26.63 4.78 20.46
N ASP A 210 26.78 5.27 19.23
CA ASP A 210 26.41 6.64 18.85
C ASP A 210 24.92 6.93 19.12
N ASN A 211 24.03 5.99 18.76
CA ASN A 211 22.61 6.10 19.09
C ASN A 211 22.38 6.17 20.61
N CYS A 212 23.03 5.33 21.40
CA CYS A 212 22.93 5.36 22.86
C CYS A 212 23.49 6.66 23.46
N GLU A 213 24.54 7.24 22.89
CA GLU A 213 25.11 8.53 23.31
C GLU A 213 24.25 9.73 22.91
N SER A 214 23.48 9.63 21.82
CA SER A 214 22.54 10.65 21.37
C SER A 214 21.23 10.68 22.18
N LEU A 215 20.83 9.53 22.75
CA LEU A 215 19.56 9.36 23.46
C LEU A 215 19.36 10.36 24.61
N PRO A 216 20.33 10.63 25.50
CA PRO A 216 20.16 11.60 26.58
C PRO A 216 19.90 13.03 26.07
N LYS A 217 20.49 13.42 24.93
CA LYS A 217 20.23 14.73 24.33
C LYS A 217 18.78 14.83 23.83
N LEU A 218 18.32 13.78 23.13
CA LEU A 218 16.93 13.70 22.66
C LEU A 218 15.93 13.70 23.83
N ILE A 219 16.23 12.99 24.92
CA ILE A 219 15.41 13.00 26.13
C ILE A 219 15.35 14.41 26.72
N SER A 220 16.49 15.08 26.85
CA SER A 220 16.55 16.46 27.38
C SER A 220 15.78 17.46 26.50
N GLU A 221 15.85 17.32 25.17
CA GLU A 221 15.06 18.15 24.24
C GLU A 221 13.55 17.93 24.43
N ILE A 222 13.11 16.68 24.62
CA ILE A 222 11.71 16.34 24.88
C ILE A 222 11.27 16.89 26.24
N GLU A 223 12.09 16.80 27.28
CA GLU A 223 11.79 17.37 28.62
C GLU A 223 11.57 18.88 28.52
N ILE A 224 12.43 19.61 27.82
CA ILE A 224 12.25 21.06 27.60
C ILE A 224 10.96 21.36 26.84
N GLN A 225 10.62 20.55 25.82
CA GLN A 225 9.36 20.72 25.10
C GLN A 225 8.16 20.47 26.00
N LEU A 226 8.23 19.48 26.89
CA LEU A 226 7.18 19.15 27.84
C LEU A 226 6.97 20.28 28.85
N ASP A 227 8.05 20.84 29.39
CA ASP A 227 8.01 21.99 30.32
C ASP A 227 7.31 23.21 29.67
N ASN A 228 7.61 23.47 28.40
CA ASN A 228 6.96 24.55 27.65
C ASN A 228 5.45 24.30 27.47
N VAL A 229 5.06 23.06 27.14
CA VAL A 229 3.64 22.68 27.01
C VAL A 229 2.92 22.79 28.35
N GLU A 230 3.55 22.37 29.46
CA GLU A 230 2.99 22.50 30.80
C GLU A 230 2.77 23.97 31.18
N SER A 231 3.74 24.85 30.87
CA SER A 231 3.63 26.29 31.07
C SER A 231 2.47 26.90 30.27
N ASP A 232 2.34 26.52 29.00
CA ASP A 232 1.24 26.95 28.13
C ASP A 232 -0.13 26.50 28.67
N ILE A 233 -0.23 25.25 29.17
CA ILE A 233 -1.44 24.73 29.78
C ILE A 233 -1.81 25.54 31.02
N HIS A 234 -0.84 25.83 31.91
CA HIS A 234 -1.06 26.64 33.10
C HIS A 234 -1.57 28.05 32.72
N GLY A 235 -0.93 28.70 31.75
CA GLY A 235 -1.37 30.02 31.26
C GLY A 235 -2.79 30.01 30.70
N ARG A 236 -3.18 28.97 29.97
CA ARG A 236 -4.55 28.79 29.46
C ARG A 236 -5.56 28.54 30.57
N PHE A 237 -5.21 27.76 31.59
CA PHE A 237 -6.06 27.52 32.75
C PHE A 237 -6.31 28.80 33.55
N GLU A 238 -5.28 29.62 33.76
CA GLU A 238 -5.45 30.92 34.40
C GLU A 238 -6.39 31.84 33.62
N ALA A 239 -6.24 31.89 32.29
CA ALA A 239 -7.13 32.68 31.44
C ALA A 239 -8.58 32.19 31.51
N LEU A 240 -8.79 30.87 31.50
CA LEU A 240 -10.10 30.24 31.67
C LEU A 240 -10.72 30.59 33.04
N ASN A 241 -9.95 30.55 34.11
CA ASN A 241 -10.43 30.92 35.44
C ASN A 241 -10.88 32.39 35.48
N ARG A 242 -10.10 33.31 34.89
CA ARG A 242 -10.49 34.73 34.80
C ARG A 242 -11.79 34.94 34.00
N ILE A 243 -11.97 34.20 32.90
CA ILE A 243 -13.21 34.22 32.11
C ILE A 243 -14.39 33.68 32.93
N SER A 244 -14.19 32.58 33.66
CA SER A 244 -15.20 32.00 34.56
C SER A 244 -15.63 32.99 35.64
N ASP A 245 -14.66 33.67 36.28
CA ASP A 245 -14.94 34.70 37.28
C ASP A 245 -15.77 35.85 36.69
N LEU A 246 -15.38 36.36 35.52
CA LEU A 246 -16.13 37.40 34.82
C LEU A 246 -17.54 36.94 34.44
N SER A 247 -17.69 35.70 33.96
CA SER A 247 -18.98 35.11 33.65
C SER A 247 -19.88 35.05 34.88
N SER A 248 -19.33 34.70 36.04
CA SER A 248 -20.08 34.70 37.31
C SER A 248 -20.58 36.10 37.69
N VAL A 249 -19.76 37.14 37.44
CA VAL A 249 -20.13 38.53 37.70
C VAL A 249 -21.22 38.98 36.73
N LEU A 250 -21.10 38.66 35.45
CA LEU A 250 -22.13 38.96 34.45
C LEU A 250 -23.45 38.26 34.75
N GLN A 251 -23.42 37.00 35.22
CA GLN A 251 -24.62 36.31 35.67
C GLN A 251 -25.31 37.02 36.84
N LYS A 252 -24.54 37.56 37.81
CA LYS A 252 -25.11 38.36 38.91
C LYS A 252 -25.79 39.62 38.39
N TYR A 253 -25.17 40.34 37.45
CA TYR A 253 -25.80 41.51 36.82
C TYR A 253 -27.06 41.15 36.03
N LEU A 254 -27.02 40.07 35.24
CA LEU A 254 -28.18 39.59 34.51
C LEU A 254 -29.33 39.24 35.46
N HIS A 255 -29.02 38.58 36.58
CA HIS A 255 -29.99 38.30 37.63
C HIS A 255 -30.60 39.59 38.17
N LEU A 256 -29.78 40.57 38.57
CA LEU A 256 -30.24 41.87 39.07
C LEU A 256 -31.15 42.61 38.07
N ILE A 257 -30.78 42.63 36.79
CA ILE A 257 -31.59 43.22 35.71
C ILE A 257 -32.95 42.50 35.63
N THR A 258 -32.95 41.18 35.71
CA THR A 258 -34.14 40.36 35.54
C THR A 258 -35.06 40.40 36.77
N THR A 259 -34.52 40.40 37.98
CA THR A 259 -35.31 40.30 39.21
C THR A 259 -35.68 41.65 39.82
N GLU A 260 -34.82 42.66 39.74
CA GLU A 260 -35.11 43.97 40.34
C GLU A 260 -35.57 45.01 39.31
N PHE A 261 -34.87 45.15 38.19
CA PHE A 261 -35.16 46.21 37.23
C PHE A 261 -36.36 45.89 36.37
N LYS A 262 -36.48 44.67 35.84
CA LYS A 262 -37.59 44.30 34.94
C LYS A 262 -38.97 44.51 35.59
N PRO A 263 -39.25 44.06 36.83
CA PRO A 263 -40.54 44.33 37.47
C PRO A 263 -40.81 45.82 37.66
N LYS A 264 -39.79 46.63 37.95
CA LYS A 264 -39.94 48.09 38.05
C LYS A 264 -40.28 48.71 36.70
N PHE A 265 -39.61 48.29 35.62
CA PHE A 265 -39.96 48.74 34.27
C PHE A 265 -41.38 48.31 33.89
N ASP A 266 -41.78 47.07 34.18
CA ASP A 266 -43.14 46.60 33.93
C ASP A 266 -44.18 47.42 34.71
N GLN A 267 -43.88 47.82 35.95
CA GLN A 267 -44.72 48.74 36.73
C GLN A 267 -44.80 50.13 36.09
N VAL A 268 -43.68 50.69 35.61
CA VAL A 268 -43.66 51.98 34.90
C VAL A 268 -44.52 51.91 33.65
N TYR A 269 -44.41 50.85 32.84
CA TYR A 269 -45.26 50.64 31.67
C TYR A 269 -46.74 50.52 32.05
N ALA A 270 -47.07 49.83 33.14
CA ALA A 270 -48.44 49.76 33.63
C ALA A 270 -48.99 51.12 34.09
N LEU A 271 -48.17 51.96 34.72
CA LEU A 271 -48.53 53.33 35.09
C LEU A 271 -48.71 54.23 33.86
N MET A 272 -47.85 54.11 32.85
CA MET A 272 -48.00 54.82 31.58
C MET A 272 -49.34 54.47 30.92
N ASN A 273 -49.70 53.18 30.84
CA ASN A 273 -50.99 52.75 30.28
C ASN A 273 -52.19 53.31 31.08
N LYS A 274 -52.09 53.38 32.42
CA LYS A 274 -53.13 54.01 33.25
C LYS A 274 -53.23 55.52 33.00
N LEU A 275 -52.10 56.20 32.84
CA LEU A 275 -52.06 57.62 32.53
C LEU A 275 -52.73 57.91 31.18
N ASP A 276 -52.42 57.11 30.15
CA ASP A 276 -53.09 57.21 28.84
C ASP A 276 -54.61 57.03 28.97
N GLY A 277 -55.07 56.09 29.80
CA GLY A 277 -56.48 55.91 30.14
C GLY A 277 -57.10 57.16 30.77
N ILE A 278 -56.47 57.71 31.81
CA ILE A 278 -56.93 58.96 32.47
C ILE A 278 -56.96 60.12 31.49
N THR A 279 -55.95 60.27 30.63
CA THR A 279 -55.93 61.34 29.61
C THR A 279 -57.08 61.20 28.61
N ASN A 280 -57.48 59.98 28.25
CA ASN A 280 -58.65 59.75 27.41
C ASN A 280 -59.95 60.07 28.15
N ASP A 281 -60.06 59.68 29.41
CA ASP A 281 -61.21 60.02 30.26
C ASP A 281 -61.33 61.55 30.43
N GLU A 282 -60.23 62.26 30.67
CA GLU A 282 -60.19 63.72 30.75
C GLU A 282 -60.69 64.37 29.46
N LYS A 283 -60.31 63.84 28.29
CA LYS A 283 -60.84 64.31 27.00
C LYS A 283 -62.34 64.08 26.88
N GLU A 284 -62.85 62.93 27.33
CA GLU A 284 -64.28 62.63 27.32
C GLU A 284 -65.05 63.57 28.27
N TYR A 285 -64.54 63.76 29.49
CA TYR A 285 -65.13 64.67 30.47
C TYR A 285 -65.11 66.12 30.00
N ALA A 286 -64.00 66.57 29.38
CA ALA A 286 -63.94 67.89 28.76
C ALA A 286 -65.03 68.05 27.69
N GLY A 287 -65.23 67.04 26.84
CA GLY A 287 -66.33 67.04 25.86
C GLY A 287 -67.73 67.10 26.49
N LYS A 288 -67.96 66.39 27.62
CA LYS A 288 -69.22 66.47 28.38
C LYS A 288 -69.43 67.85 29.02
N VAL A 289 -68.37 68.45 29.57
CA VAL A 289 -68.41 69.80 30.14
C VAL A 289 -68.73 70.83 29.07
N ASP A 290 -68.15 70.72 27.87
CA ASP A 290 -68.45 71.61 26.74
C ASP A 290 -69.92 71.51 26.30
N LEU A 291 -70.48 70.30 26.25
CA LEU A 291 -71.89 70.07 25.99
C LEU A 291 -72.79 70.72 27.06
N LEU A 292 -72.51 70.46 28.34
CA LEU A 292 -73.25 71.06 29.46
C LEU A 292 -73.16 72.58 29.48
N ASN A 293 -71.99 73.15 29.19
CA ASN A 293 -71.82 74.60 29.06
C ASN A 293 -72.64 75.17 27.91
N LYS A 294 -72.72 74.46 26.78
CA LYS A 294 -73.57 74.86 25.65
C LYS A 294 -75.04 74.85 26.03
N ASP A 295 -75.50 73.84 26.76
CA ASP A 295 -76.89 73.74 27.22
C ASP A 295 -77.21 74.76 28.31
N ASN A 296 -76.29 75.03 29.25
CA ASN A 296 -76.45 76.12 30.22
C ASN A 296 -76.55 77.48 29.53
N LYS A 297 -75.74 77.76 28.50
CA LYS A 297 -75.86 79.01 27.72
C LYS A 297 -77.22 79.14 27.04
N LYS A 298 -77.77 78.04 26.49
CA LYS A 298 -79.13 78.04 25.92
C LYS A 298 -80.19 78.29 27.00
N MET A 299 -80.07 77.62 28.14
CA MET A 299 -80.99 77.78 29.27
C MET A 299 -80.95 79.21 29.80
N GLN A 300 -79.76 79.79 29.90
CA GLN A 300 -79.57 81.17 30.34
C GLN A 300 -80.17 82.17 29.35
N ALA A 301 -80.01 81.96 28.04
CA ALA A 301 -80.71 82.75 27.04
C ALA A 301 -82.25 82.63 27.16
N ALA A 302 -82.77 81.43 27.44
CA ALA A 302 -84.20 81.23 27.66
C ALA A 302 -84.70 81.91 28.95
N VAL A 303 -83.90 81.93 30.01
CA VAL A 303 -84.22 82.68 31.25
C VAL A 303 -84.25 84.18 30.98
N GLU A 304 -83.26 84.72 30.26
CA GLU A 304 -83.23 86.14 29.88
C GLU A 304 -84.45 86.53 29.02
N GLU A 305 -84.90 85.65 28.13
CA GLU A 305 -86.13 85.85 27.35
C GLU A 305 -87.39 85.89 28.24
N VAL A 306 -87.50 84.99 29.22
CA VAL A 306 -88.61 84.97 30.18
C VAL A 306 -88.60 86.21 31.08
N ASP A 307 -87.43 86.63 31.58
CA ASP A 307 -87.31 87.85 32.38
C ASP A 307 -87.72 89.10 31.57
N ALA A 308 -87.36 89.16 30.28
CA ALA A 308 -87.81 90.23 29.39
C ALA A 308 -89.34 90.23 29.23
N GLN A 309 -89.96 89.06 29.03
CA GLN A 309 -91.43 88.92 28.99
C GLN A 309 -92.08 89.33 30.32
N PHE A 310 -91.46 88.99 31.45
CA PHE A 310 -91.97 89.34 32.78
C PHE A 310 -91.90 90.84 33.03
N ALA A 311 -90.81 91.50 32.63
CA ALA A 311 -90.65 92.95 32.70
C ALA A 311 -91.70 93.68 31.84
N GLU A 312 -92.00 93.16 30.64
CA GLU A 312 -93.04 93.68 29.76
C GLU A 312 -94.44 93.54 30.37
N TYR A 313 -94.75 92.37 30.95
CA TYR A 313 -96.00 92.12 31.68
C TYR A 313 -96.15 93.03 32.91
N HIS A 314 -95.06 93.23 33.67
CA HIS A 314 -95.05 94.15 34.81
C HIS A 314 -95.32 95.59 34.38
N SER A 315 -94.67 96.06 33.30
CA SER A 315 -94.89 97.38 32.71
C SER A 315 -96.36 97.57 32.28
N HIS A 316 -96.95 96.57 31.60
CA HIS A 316 -98.37 96.56 31.26
C HIS A 316 -99.28 96.69 32.48
N THR A 317 -98.96 95.98 33.56
CA THR A 317 -99.73 96.00 34.81
C THR A 317 -99.65 97.37 35.50
N VAL A 318 -98.47 97.98 35.58
CA VAL A 318 -98.26 99.33 36.13
C VAL A 318 -99.04 100.37 35.34
N ARG A 319 -98.99 100.29 34.00
CA ARG A 319 -99.75 101.19 33.10
C ARG A 319 -101.26 101.10 33.33
N ARG A 320 -101.78 99.88 33.51
CA ARG A 320 -103.21 99.63 33.83
C ARG A 320 -103.60 100.23 35.18
N ARG A 321 -102.71 100.14 36.18
CA ARG A 321 -102.90 100.70 37.52
C ARG A 321 -102.94 102.23 37.51
N LEU A 322 -102.05 102.88 36.75
CA LEU A 322 -102.05 104.34 36.56
C LEU A 322 -103.34 104.84 35.89
N LEU A 323 -103.81 104.16 34.85
CA LEU A 323 -105.07 104.50 34.18
C LEU A 323 -106.28 104.42 35.12
N LEU A 324 -106.33 103.39 35.97
CA LEU A 324 -107.38 103.25 37.00
C LEU A 324 -107.32 104.36 38.04
N ASN A 325 -106.12 104.76 38.48
CA ASN A 325 -105.94 105.81 39.48
C ASN A 325 -106.33 107.20 38.93
N ASN A 326 -106.00 107.48 37.67
CA ASN A 326 -106.42 108.71 36.99
C ASN A 326 -107.95 108.79 36.84
N ARG A 327 -108.63 107.65 36.56
CA ARG A 327 -110.10 107.58 36.57
C ARG A 327 -110.68 107.86 37.95
N LYS A 328 -110.08 107.31 39.02
CA LYS A 328 -110.54 107.55 40.40
C LYS A 328 -110.46 109.03 40.79
N LYS A 329 -109.34 109.70 40.51
CA LYS A 329 -109.18 111.15 40.79
C LYS A 329 -110.17 112.03 40.01
N ALA A 330 -110.52 111.65 38.78
CA ALA A 330 -111.54 112.37 38.01
C ALA A 330 -112.94 112.28 38.66
N TYR A 331 -113.30 111.11 39.23
CA TYR A 331 -114.55 110.94 39.97
C TYR A 331 -114.58 111.72 41.30
N GLU A 332 -113.46 111.82 42.01
CA GLU A 332 -113.37 112.56 43.27
C GLU A 332 -113.50 114.08 43.07
N SER A 333 -112.91 114.63 42.00
CA SER A 333 -113.03 116.05 41.63
C SER A 333 -114.46 116.44 41.23
N ASP A 334 -115.17 115.60 40.50
CA ASP A 334 -116.54 115.86 40.04
C ASP A 334 -117.56 115.83 41.20
N ASN A 335 -117.24 115.11 42.28
CA ASN A 335 -118.07 115.01 43.48
C ASN A 335 -117.89 116.22 44.44
N GLU A 336 -116.67 116.76 44.55
CA GLU A 336 -116.41 117.99 45.31
C GLU A 336 -117.12 119.21 44.69
N GLU A 337 -117.24 119.28 43.37
CA GLU A 337 -117.93 120.36 42.67
C GLU A 337 -119.45 120.32 42.88
N ARG A 338 -120.05 119.12 42.97
CA ARG A 338 -121.46 118.94 43.35
C ARG A 338 -121.73 119.32 44.79
N SER A 339 -120.83 118.97 45.72
CA SER A 339 -120.93 119.30 47.15
C SER A 339 -120.95 120.82 47.41
N LYS A 340 -120.14 121.60 46.66
CA LYS A 340 -120.15 123.08 46.77
C LYS A 340 -121.46 123.73 46.27
N LYS A 341 -122.12 123.14 45.29
CA LYS A 341 -123.43 123.61 44.79
C LYS A 341 -124.55 123.38 45.81
N ILE A 342 -124.54 122.23 46.49
CA ILE A 342 -125.55 121.88 47.51
C ILE A 342 -125.49 122.86 48.70
N ASN A 343 -124.29 123.16 49.20
CA ASN A 343 -124.12 124.11 50.31
C ASN A 343 -124.54 125.55 49.94
N SER A 344 -124.53 125.93 48.65
CA SER A 344 -125.03 127.24 48.21
C SER A 344 -126.56 127.31 48.21
N PHE A 345 -127.26 126.19 48.01
CA PHE A 345 -128.72 126.13 48.06
C PHE A 345 -129.24 126.13 49.50
N GLU A 346 -128.54 125.47 50.43
CA GLU A 346 -128.90 125.47 51.86
C GLU A 346 -128.80 126.88 52.49
N ALA A 347 -127.83 127.69 52.07
CA ALA A 347 -127.70 129.08 52.53
C ALA A 347 -128.82 130.00 52.00
N GLU A 348 -129.34 129.72 50.81
CA GLU A 348 -130.49 130.44 50.21
C GLU A 348 -131.81 130.09 50.91
N GLU A 349 -132.00 128.82 51.28
CA GLU A 349 -133.17 128.34 52.01
C GLU A 349 -133.28 128.97 53.41
N GLU A 350 -132.15 129.09 54.12
CA GLU A 350 -132.10 129.68 55.46
C GLU A 350 -132.35 131.21 55.46
N ALA A 351 -132.00 131.90 54.38
CA ALA A 351 -132.29 133.33 54.18
C ALA A 351 -133.79 133.58 53.93
N LEU A 352 -134.44 132.71 53.15
CA LEU A 352 -135.88 132.76 52.85
C LEU A 352 -136.74 132.45 54.08
N ALA A 353 -136.31 131.48 54.92
CA ALA A 353 -136.98 131.17 56.18
C ALA A 353 -137.01 132.36 57.16
N LYS A 354 -135.91 133.14 57.24
CA LYS A 354 -135.83 134.37 58.04
C LYS A 354 -136.79 135.45 57.55
N GLN A 355 -136.90 135.67 56.24
CA GLN A 355 -137.85 136.64 55.67
C GLN A 355 -139.32 136.26 55.94
N LEU A 356 -139.68 134.98 55.84
CA LEU A 356 -141.03 134.47 56.14
C LEU A 356 -141.44 134.67 57.60
N SER A 357 -140.50 134.48 58.54
CA SER A 357 -140.74 134.76 59.97
C SER A 357 -140.99 136.25 60.26
N GLY A 358 -140.34 137.15 59.49
CA GLY A 358 -140.51 138.60 59.60
C GLY A 358 -141.89 139.06 59.14
N ILE A 359 -142.37 138.51 58.03
CA ILE A 359 -143.68 138.83 57.45
C ILE A 359 -144.82 138.31 58.33
N THR A 360 -144.70 137.09 58.84
CA THR A 360 -145.70 136.49 59.77
C THR A 360 -145.89 137.33 61.04
N ARG A 361 -144.80 137.92 61.56
CA ARG A 361 -144.84 138.80 62.74
C ARG A 361 -145.48 140.15 62.44
N CYS A 362 -145.26 140.73 61.25
CA CYS A 362 -145.92 141.95 60.81
C CYS A 362 -147.44 141.75 60.66
N ILE A 363 -147.87 140.66 60.04
CA ILE A 363 -149.30 140.35 59.85
C ILE A 363 -150.02 140.22 61.20
N SER A 364 -149.39 139.60 62.20
CA SER A 364 -149.97 139.48 63.55
C SER A 364 -150.12 140.82 64.27
N CYS A 365 -149.22 141.79 64.04
CA CYS A 365 -149.36 143.15 64.58
C CYS A 365 -150.48 143.94 63.88
N THR A 366 -150.63 143.80 62.56
CA THR A 366 -151.68 144.51 61.82
C THR A 366 -153.08 143.98 62.14
N MET A 367 -153.23 142.65 62.31
CA MET A 367 -154.52 142.07 62.73
C MET A 367 -154.96 142.57 64.12
N LYS A 368 -154.03 142.77 65.06
CA LYS A 368 -154.37 143.34 66.38
C LYS A 368 -154.82 144.80 66.34
N GLN A 369 -154.25 145.61 65.44
CA GLN A 369 -154.71 147.00 65.25
C GLN A 369 -156.09 147.07 64.61
N ILE A 370 -156.41 146.14 63.70
CA ILE A 370 -157.74 146.05 63.07
C ILE A 370 -158.79 145.65 64.11
N ASP A 371 -158.50 144.71 65.00
CA ASP A 371 -159.42 144.30 66.08
C ASP A 371 -159.71 145.43 67.10
N GLU A 372 -158.76 146.35 67.30
CA GLU A 372 -158.92 147.51 68.19
C GLU A 372 -159.77 148.62 67.53
N GLU A 373 -159.57 148.88 66.24
CA GLU A 373 -160.39 149.86 65.48
C GLU A 373 -161.83 149.36 65.24
N GLU A 374 -162.05 148.06 65.07
CA GLU A 374 -163.39 147.49 64.89
C GLU A 374 -164.24 147.57 66.18
N LYS A 375 -163.58 147.60 67.35
CA LYS A 375 -164.22 147.82 68.65
C LYS A 375 -164.65 149.28 68.86
N GLU A 376 -163.84 150.24 68.44
CA GLU A 376 -164.18 151.68 68.51
C GLU A 376 -165.34 152.03 67.56
N LEU A 377 -165.43 151.39 66.39
CA LEU A 377 -166.54 151.57 65.45
C LEU A 377 -167.89 151.05 65.98
N GLN A 378 -167.91 150.03 66.83
CA GLN A 378 -169.15 149.57 67.47
C GLN A 378 -169.66 150.53 68.56
N GLU A 379 -168.80 151.33 69.18
CA GLU A 379 -169.22 152.37 70.15
C GLU A 379 -169.81 153.60 69.45
N VAL A 380 -169.31 153.97 68.27
CA VAL A 380 -169.83 155.11 67.48
C VAL A 380 -171.23 154.82 66.92
N SER A 381 -171.51 153.57 66.53
CA SER A 381 -172.79 153.13 65.97
C SER A 381 -173.99 153.29 66.93
N LYS A 382 -173.79 153.20 68.26
CA LYS A 382 -174.89 153.36 69.22
C LYS A 382 -175.23 154.81 69.58
N CYS A 383 -174.33 155.76 69.35
CA CYS A 383 -174.61 157.20 69.52
C CYS A 383 -175.53 157.76 68.41
N GLN A 384 -175.63 157.06 67.27
CA GLN A 384 -176.30 157.61 66.08
C GLN A 384 -177.82 157.33 66.04
N ILE A 385 -178.33 156.33 66.75
CA ILE A 385 -179.74 155.90 66.62
C ILE A 385 -180.73 156.73 67.46
N SER A 386 -180.32 157.46 68.50
CA SER A 386 -181.31 158.15 69.36
C SER A 386 -181.19 159.67 69.42
N PHE A 387 -180.16 160.24 68.78
CA PHE A 387 -180.18 161.65 68.34
C PHE A 387 -181.30 161.89 67.30
N GLU A 388 -181.74 160.84 66.60
CA GLU A 388 -182.88 160.89 65.66
C GLU A 388 -184.26 161.02 66.34
N GLN A 389 -184.42 160.60 67.61
CA GLN A 389 -185.70 160.77 68.32
C GLN A 389 -185.88 162.20 68.86
N LEU A 390 -184.77 162.91 69.13
CA LEU A 390 -184.79 164.33 69.50
C LEU A 390 -185.24 165.20 68.32
N ASN A 391 -184.92 164.79 67.10
CA ASN A 391 -185.20 165.57 65.90
C ASN A 391 -186.65 165.44 65.39
N LYS A 392 -187.40 164.42 65.84
CA LYS A 392 -188.78 164.19 65.38
C LYS A 392 -189.85 164.94 66.17
N VAL A 393 -189.64 165.27 67.45
CA VAL A 393 -190.65 166.03 68.24
C VAL A 393 -190.42 167.55 68.17
N LEU A 394 -189.19 168.00 67.92
CA LEU A 394 -188.91 169.41 67.59
C LEU A 394 -189.58 169.87 66.29
N LEU A 395 -189.97 168.95 65.40
CA LEU A 395 -190.71 169.28 64.17
C LEU A 395 -192.20 169.56 64.41
N ASP A 396 -192.83 168.99 65.45
CA ASP A 396 -194.26 169.21 65.74
C ASP A 396 -194.51 170.48 66.59
N LEU A 397 -193.45 171.09 67.11
CA LEU A 397 -193.50 172.44 67.70
C LEU A 397 -193.67 173.55 66.64
N ASN A 398 -193.50 173.27 65.34
CA ASN A 398 -193.34 174.32 64.33
C ASN A 398 -194.48 174.45 63.29
N GLN A 399 -195.52 173.62 63.32
CA GLN A 399 -196.64 173.73 62.34
C GLN A 399 -197.94 174.38 62.86
N ILE A 400 -198.12 174.67 64.17
CA ILE A 400 -199.35 175.36 64.66
C ILE A 400 -199.03 176.48 65.65
N VAL A 401 -198.08 177.33 65.26
CA VAL A 401 -198.03 178.77 65.60
C VAL A 401 -198.59 179.61 64.42
N GLU A 402 -199.04 178.98 63.32
CA GLU A 402 -199.33 179.71 62.08
C GLU A 402 -200.76 180.25 61.88
N ARG A 403 -201.66 180.34 62.90
CA ARG A 403 -202.90 181.17 62.80
C ARG A 403 -203.69 181.34 64.11
N THR A 404 -203.29 182.31 64.92
CA THR A 404 -204.21 183.32 65.46
C THR A 404 -204.01 184.63 64.69
N SER A 405 -205.12 185.31 64.37
CA SER A 405 -205.26 186.74 63.98
C SER A 405 -204.86 187.26 62.59
N PHE A 406 -205.90 187.71 61.84
CA PHE A 406 -206.12 189.00 61.12
C PHE A 406 -206.97 188.74 59.86
N SER A 407 -208.31 188.71 59.89
CA SER A 407 -209.35 189.76 60.11
C SER A 407 -209.88 190.44 58.82
N SER A 408 -211.20 190.25 58.60
CA SER A 408 -212.22 191.05 57.90
C SER A 408 -212.24 191.21 56.37
N SER A 409 -213.21 190.52 55.74
CA SER A 409 -214.41 191.01 55.00
C SER A 409 -214.83 189.90 54.01
N SER A 410 -216.07 189.47 53.87
CA SER A 410 -217.37 190.16 53.93
C SER A 410 -218.53 189.16 54.16
N VAL A 411 -219.64 189.72 54.67
CA VAL A 411 -220.98 189.18 55.02
C VAL A 411 -221.06 188.25 56.23
#